data_AF-A0ABD5DUY2-F1
#
_entry.id   AF-A0ABD5DUY2-F1
#
_cell.length_a   1.000
_cell.length_b   1.000
_cell.length_c   1.000
_cell.angle_alpha   90.00
_cell.angle_beta   90.00
_cell.angle_gamma   90.00
#
_symmetry.space_group_name_H-M   'P 1'
#
loop_
_entity.id
_entity.type
_entity.pdbx_description
1 polymer ?
#
loop_
_entity_poly.entity_id
_entity_poly.type
_entity_poly.pdbx_seq_one_letter_code
_entity_poly.pdbx_strand_id
1 'polypeptide(L)' 'MTLNKKNHITRTLLAVSMLAMSGGALAAQVPPGTQLAEKQELVRNNGSEPASLDPHKVESDVEFNIISDLFEGLVNV' A
#
# COMPACT_ATOMS: atom_id res chain seq x y z
N MET A 1 -2.56 -25.45 -36.83
CA MET A 1 -2.77 -24.75 -35.55
C MET A 1 -3.15 -23.31 -35.87
N THR A 2 -4.43 -22.98 -35.89
CA THR A 2 -4.96 -21.73 -36.45
C THR A 2 -4.82 -20.57 -35.46
N LEU A 3 -4.19 -19.49 -35.91
CA LEU A 3 -3.96 -18.29 -35.11
C LEU A 3 -5.29 -17.51 -35.00
N ASN A 4 -5.90 -17.51 -33.82
CA ASN A 4 -7.11 -16.74 -33.53
C ASN A 4 -6.83 -15.23 -33.71
N LYS A 5 -7.39 -14.59 -34.75
CA LYS A 5 -7.37 -13.13 -34.91
C LYS A 5 -8.22 -12.51 -33.80
N LYS A 6 -7.57 -11.89 -32.80
CA LYS A 6 -8.25 -11.21 -31.68
C LYS A 6 -9.00 -9.97 -32.20
N ASN A 7 -10.32 -9.90 -31.98
CA ASN A 7 -11.18 -8.79 -32.39
C ASN A 7 -10.79 -7.47 -31.70
N HIS A 8 -10.95 -6.35 -32.42
CA HIS A 8 -10.62 -5.01 -31.91
C HIS A 8 -11.33 -4.69 -30.59
N ILE A 9 -12.60 -5.10 -30.46
CA ILE A 9 -13.40 -4.93 -29.24
C ILE A 9 -12.74 -5.63 -28.05
N THR A 10 -12.28 -6.88 -28.22
CA THR A 10 -11.62 -7.66 -27.17
C THR A 10 -10.30 -7.01 -26.73
N ARG A 11 -9.57 -6.41 -27.66
CA ARG A 11 -8.33 -5.67 -27.37
C ARG A 11 -8.60 -4.39 -26.59
N THR A 12 -9.64 -3.64 -26.98
CA THR A 12 -10.05 -2.42 -26.28
C THR A 12 -10.54 -2.71 -24.87
N LEU A 13 -11.33 -3.77 -24.67
CA LEU A 13 -11.81 -4.18 -23.34
C LEU A 13 -10.65 -4.56 -22.40
N LEU A 14 -9.67 -5.32 -22.90
CA LEU A 14 -8.48 -5.68 -22.12
C LEU A 14 -7.62 -4.45 -21.75
N ALA A 15 -7.50 -3.47 -22.65
CA ALA A 15 -6.77 -2.24 -22.38
C ALA A 15 -7.46 -1.39 -21.31
N VAL A 16 -8.80 -1.27 -21.35
CA VAL A 16 -9.59 -0.55 -20.34
C VAL A 16 -9.50 -1.24 -18.97
N SER A 17 -9.55 -2.58 -18.92
CA SER A 17 -9.42 -3.30 -17.64
C SER A 17 -8.04 -3.14 -17.01
N MET A 18 -6.98 -3.03 -17.82
CA MET A 18 -5.63 -2.76 -17.32
C MET A 18 -5.46 -1.33 -16.79
N LEU A 19 -6.13 -0.35 -17.39
CA LEU A 19 -6.18 1.03 -16.89
C LEU A 19 -6.97 1.17 -15.59
N ALA A 20 -8.01 0.36 -15.39
CA ALA A 20 -8.79 0.38 -14.14
C ALA A 20 -7.99 -0.12 -12.91
N MET A 21 -6.93 -0.91 -13.13
CA MET A 21 -6.06 -1.42 -12.08
C MET A 21 -4.87 -0.50 -11.76
N SER A 22 -4.69 0.61 -12.48
CA SER A 22 -3.68 1.61 -12.14
C SER A 22 -4.17 2.54 -11.03
N GLY A 23 -4.46 1.97 -9.86
CA GLY A 23 -4.55 2.73 -8.63
C GLY A 23 -3.14 3.20 -8.25
N GLY A 24 -2.86 4.49 -8.39
CA GLY A 24 -1.63 5.06 -7.84
C GLY A 24 -1.63 4.93 -6.32
N ALA A 25 -0.45 4.82 -5.72
CA ALA A 25 -0.31 4.88 -4.27
C ALA A 25 -0.99 6.16 -3.75
N LEU A 26 -1.98 6.00 -2.88
CA LEU A 26 -2.66 7.11 -2.25
C LEU A 26 -1.73 7.67 -1.17
N ALA A 27 -1.30 8.92 -1.34
CA ALA A 27 -0.55 9.63 -0.32
C ALA A 27 -1.48 10.06 0.83
N ALA A 28 -0.90 10.45 1.97
CA ALA A 28 -1.66 11.05 3.06
C ALA A 28 -2.43 12.28 2.54
N GLN A 29 -3.70 12.40 2.92
CA GLN A 29 -4.54 13.53 2.53
C GLN A 29 -4.13 14.77 3.33
N VAL A 30 -3.37 15.66 2.71
CA VAL A 30 -2.90 16.90 3.33
C VAL A 30 -3.96 18.01 3.15
N PRO A 31 -4.33 18.77 4.20
CA PRO A 31 -5.26 19.88 4.07
C PRO A 31 -4.80 20.95 3.05
N PRO A 32 -5.72 21.56 2.27
CA PRO A 32 -5.35 22.55 1.26
C PRO A 32 -4.56 23.73 1.84
N GLY A 33 -3.50 24.15 1.14
CA GLY A 33 -2.64 25.27 1.55
C GLY A 33 -1.57 24.91 2.59
N THR A 34 -1.50 23.67 3.07
CA THR A 34 -0.43 23.23 3.98
C THR A 34 0.90 23.14 3.23
N GLN A 35 1.90 23.88 3.69
CA GLN A 35 3.25 23.76 3.17
C GLN A 35 3.96 22.58 3.85
N LEU A 36 4.39 21.59 3.06
CA LEU A 36 5.12 20.44 3.57
C LEU A 36 6.56 20.82 3.93
N ALA A 37 7.07 20.20 5.00
CA ALA A 37 8.47 20.32 5.36
C ALA A 37 9.36 19.74 4.25
N GLU A 38 10.54 20.34 4.05
CA GLU A 38 11.53 19.86 3.06
C GLU A 38 11.96 18.42 3.33
N LYS A 39 12.04 18.03 4.62
CA LYS A 39 12.34 16.66 5.06
C LYS A 39 11.13 16.04 5.74
N GLN A 40 10.74 14.86 5.29
CA GLN A 40 9.63 14.07 5.84
C GLN A 40 10.19 12.90 6.66
N GLU A 41 10.75 13.23 7.83
CA GLU A 41 11.34 12.26 8.76
C GLU A 41 10.58 12.32 10.09
N LEU A 42 10.30 11.15 10.68
CA LEU A 42 9.60 11.04 11.95
C LEU A 42 10.38 10.11 12.89
N VAL A 43 10.66 10.60 14.09
CA VAL A 43 11.23 9.79 15.18
C VAL A 43 10.12 9.54 16.21
N ARG A 44 9.73 8.28 16.37
CA ARG A 44 8.70 7.85 17.33
C ARG A 44 9.34 7.05 18.46
N ASN A 45 8.98 7.34 19.71
CA ASN A 45 9.22 6.40 20.81
C ASN A 45 8.18 5.28 20.72
N ASN A 46 8.62 4.02 20.83
CA ASN A 46 7.76 2.85 20.71
C ASN A 46 7.69 2.01 22.02
N GLY A 47 8.09 2.59 23.15
CA GLY A 47 8.01 1.93 24.45
C GLY A 47 9.23 1.06 24.73
N SER A 48 9.16 -0.23 24.39
CA SER A 48 10.23 -1.21 24.62
C SER A 48 10.75 -1.80 23.32
N GLU A 49 11.80 -2.62 23.41
CA GLU A 49 12.29 -3.40 22.28
C GLU A 49 11.22 -4.40 21.81
N PRO A 50 10.94 -4.51 20.50
CA PRO A 50 10.00 -5.50 19.97
C PRO A 50 10.55 -6.91 20.11
N ALA A 51 9.72 -7.88 20.50
CA ALA A 51 10.14 -9.26 20.66
C ALA A 51 10.40 -9.97 19.31
N SER A 52 9.64 -9.60 18.27
CA SER A 52 9.76 -10.11 16.91
C SER A 52 9.14 -9.13 15.92
N LEU A 53 9.52 -9.24 14.64
CA LEU A 53 8.87 -8.56 13.51
C LEU A 53 8.15 -9.54 12.57
N ASP A 54 8.14 -10.84 12.90
CA ASP A 54 7.32 -11.84 12.21
C ASP A 54 5.87 -11.71 12.69
N PRO A 55 4.89 -11.33 11.83
CA PRO A 55 3.50 -11.15 12.22
C PRO A 55 2.86 -12.39 12.87
N HIS A 56 3.40 -13.59 12.65
CA HIS A 56 2.93 -14.82 13.29
C HIS A 56 3.53 -15.10 14.68
N LYS A 57 4.37 -14.20 15.19
CA LYS A 57 5.16 -14.36 16.43
C LYS A 57 5.07 -13.14 17.35
N VAL A 58 4.07 -12.28 17.16
CA VAL A 58 3.87 -11.07 17.95
C VAL A 58 2.52 -11.09 18.65
N GLU A 59 2.43 -10.41 19.79
CA GLU A 59 1.23 -10.41 20.64
C GLU A 59 0.91 -9.04 21.26
N SER A 60 1.74 -8.03 21.05
CA SER A 60 1.63 -6.72 21.71
C SER A 60 1.65 -5.57 20.70
N ASP A 61 1.14 -4.41 21.13
CA ASP A 61 1.07 -3.20 20.33
C ASP A 61 2.46 -2.64 19.99
N VAL A 62 3.48 -2.95 20.80
CA VAL A 62 4.87 -2.53 20.56
C VAL A 62 5.33 -3.02 19.19
N GLU A 63 5.09 -4.29 18.87
CA GLU A 63 5.45 -4.84 17.56
C GLU A 63 4.48 -4.38 16.48
N PHE A 64 3.18 -4.30 16.78
CA PHE A 64 2.15 -3.92 15.80
C PHE A 64 2.31 -2.49 15.28
N ASN A 65 2.77 -1.55 16.11
CA ASN A 65 3.08 -0.16 15.71
C ASN A 65 4.17 -0.06 14.62
N ILE A 66 5.01 -1.09 14.49
CA ILE A 66 6.05 -1.22 13.46
C ILE A 66 5.54 -2.08 12.31
N ILE A 67 4.90 -3.20 12.62
CA ILE A 67 4.39 -4.15 11.61
C ILE A 67 3.37 -3.49 10.69
N SER A 68 2.52 -2.57 11.19
CA SER A 68 1.57 -1.82 10.36
C SER A 68 2.24 -0.95 9.29
N ASP A 69 3.50 -0.57 9.50
CA ASP A 69 4.28 0.21 8.53
C ASP A 69 5.01 -0.71 7.51
N LEU A 70 5.14 -2.01 7.81
CA LEU A 70 5.89 -3.00 7.01
C LEU A 70 4.98 -3.97 6.23
N PHE A 71 3.84 -4.31 6.80
CA PHE A 71 2.88 -5.28 6.27
C PHE A 71 1.46 -4.72 6.38
N GLU A 72 0.61 -5.06 5.41
CA GLU A 72 -0.78 -4.61 5.37
C GLU A 72 -1.74 -5.81 5.37
N GLY A 73 -2.84 -5.69 6.12
CA GLY A 73 -3.93 -6.66 6.11
C GLY A 73 -4.86 -6.50 4.90
N LEU A 74 -5.86 -7.35 4.77
CA LEU A 74 -6.89 -7.20 3.72
C LEU A 74 -7.78 -5.96 3.94
N VAL A 75 -7.87 -5.52 5.19
CA VAL A 75 -8.61 -4.33 5.63
C VAL A 75 -7.73 -3.58 6.62
N ASN A 76 -7.85 -2.25 6.62
CA ASN A 76 -7.20 -1.37 7.58
C ASN A 76 -8.26 -0.48 8.24
N VAL A 77 -7.99 -0.02 9.47
CA VAL A 77 -8.88 0.86 10.26
C VAL A 77 -8.36 2.29 10.32
#